data_AF-A0A7R9ZJS0-F1
#
_entry.id   AF-A0A7R9ZJS0-F1
#
_cell.length_a   1.000
_cell.length_b   1.000
_cell.length_c   1.000
_cell.angle_alpha   90.00
_cell.angle_beta   90.00
_cell.angle_gamma   90.00
#
_symmetry.space_group_name_H-M   'P 1'
#
loop_
_entity.id
_entity.type
_entity.pdbx_description
1 polymer ?
#
loop_
_entity_poly.entity_id
_entity_poly.type
_entity_poly.pdbx_seq_one_letter_code
_entity_poly.pdbx_strand_id
1 'polypeptide(L)'
;MEKYRKEQKQKHKHHHHHHDHHHHDSDHENENDTEKNQDNPPRLTRHQATMMQFAAKMGYESAQELETEMASPRNLLQRKFKRYKRYGDTSIDVIVQDMLQDYNFIAVMERMDESLVVFQMLFGLSTQEILYTKARSSGTFSNGPSVDRPCVYILKPSLTPGMQDYFASPEWKELAAEDERIFQAANASLDRTIDALGRDAFDAKMREFQAALVLAQQQCEGRVHGMCNARGNPIPFRKRTCYIWAEGCDHQCLNDLEF
;
A
#
# COMPACT_ATOMS: atom_id res chain seq x y z
N MET A 1 3.82 -20.86 -28.50
CA MET A 1 4.33 -20.56 -27.13
C MET A 1 5.72 -21.13 -26.86
N GLU A 2 6.02 -22.39 -27.21
CA GLU A 2 7.31 -23.03 -26.86
C GLU A 2 8.54 -22.46 -27.61
N LYS A 3 8.36 -21.99 -28.85
CA LYS A 3 9.40 -21.29 -29.64
C LYS A 3 9.80 -19.95 -29.00
N TYR A 4 8.83 -19.20 -28.47
CA TYR A 4 9.05 -17.90 -27.82
C TYR A 4 9.82 -18.03 -26.49
N ARG A 5 9.64 -19.16 -25.79
CA ARG A 5 10.31 -19.46 -24.51
C ARG A 5 11.79 -19.81 -24.67
N LYS A 6 12.20 -20.31 -25.85
CA LYS A 6 13.61 -20.61 -26.17
C LYS A 6 14.40 -19.34 -26.55
N GLU A 7 13.78 -18.40 -27.25
CA GLU A 7 14.44 -17.15 -27.66
C GLU A 7 14.74 -16.19 -26.48
N GLN A 8 13.93 -16.20 -25.42
CA GLN A 8 14.17 -15.37 -24.23
C GLN A 8 15.34 -15.89 -23.36
N LYS A 9 15.58 -17.21 -23.32
CA LYS A 9 16.70 -17.78 -22.53
C LYS A 9 18.07 -17.46 -23.12
N GLN A 10 18.16 -17.14 -24.42
CA GLN A 10 19.42 -16.90 -25.09
C GLN A 10 19.93 -15.45 -24.93
N LYS A 11 19.05 -14.49 -24.59
CA LYS A 11 19.41 -13.07 -24.42
C LYS A 11 19.97 -12.71 -23.04
N HIS A 12 19.95 -13.61 -22.06
CA HIS A 12 20.40 -13.32 -20.68
C HIS A 12 21.84 -13.72 -20.36
N LYS A 13 22.64 -14.17 -21.33
CA LYS A 13 24.01 -14.64 -21.08
C LYS A 13 25.13 -13.61 -21.21
N HIS A 14 24.87 -12.34 -21.53
CA HIS A 14 25.95 -11.44 -21.99
C HIS A 14 26.26 -10.15 -21.24
N HIS A 15 25.69 -9.84 -20.06
CA HIS A 15 26.09 -8.63 -19.33
C HIS A 15 26.36 -8.87 -17.84
N HIS A 16 27.61 -9.22 -17.53
CA HIS A 16 28.24 -8.90 -16.25
C HIS A 16 29.61 -8.28 -16.52
N HIS A 17 29.68 -6.96 -16.40
CA HIS A 17 30.94 -6.23 -16.21
C HIS A 17 30.91 -5.67 -14.79
N HIS A 18 31.91 -6.10 -14.01
CA HIS A 18 32.25 -5.59 -12.70
C HIS A 18 32.74 -4.14 -12.83
N HIS A 19 32.16 -3.24 -12.05
CA HIS A 19 32.75 -1.94 -11.75
C HIS A 19 33.13 -1.93 -10.28
N ASP A 20 34.44 -1.95 -10.02
CA ASP A 20 35.02 -1.72 -8.69
C ASP A 20 34.99 -0.22 -8.40
N HIS A 21 34.35 0.16 -7.29
CA HIS A 21 34.43 1.51 -6.73
C HIS A 21 35.28 1.47 -5.46
N HIS A 22 36.43 2.14 -5.52
CA HIS A 22 37.23 2.51 -4.35
C HIS A 22 36.51 3.61 -3.55
N HIS A 23 36.17 3.33 -2.29
CA HIS A 23 35.85 4.37 -1.31
C HIS A 23 37.09 4.68 -0.48
N HIS A 24 37.34 5.98 -0.32
CA HIS A 24 38.40 6.56 0.49
C HIS A 24 37.77 6.90 1.85
N ASP A 25 38.16 6.18 2.89
CA ASP A 25 37.86 6.52 4.27
C ASP A 25 38.77 7.67 4.73
N SER A 26 38.18 8.67 5.37
CA SER A 26 38.90 9.70 6.12
C SER A 26 38.26 9.80 7.49
N ASP A 27 38.99 9.25 8.47
CA ASP A 27 38.70 9.27 9.88
C ASP A 27 38.82 10.70 10.43
N HIS A 28 37.80 11.14 11.16
CA HIS A 28 37.93 12.23 12.13
C HIS A 28 37.23 11.82 13.42
N GLU A 29 38.03 11.31 14.35
CA GLU A 29 37.69 11.17 15.75
C GLU A 29 37.60 12.56 16.39
N ASN A 30 36.50 12.81 17.10
CA ASN A 30 36.42 13.84 18.13
C ASN A 30 35.73 13.21 19.33
N GLU A 31 36.56 12.69 20.24
CA GLU A 31 36.19 12.40 21.61
C GLU A 31 35.99 13.73 22.34
N ASN A 32 34.85 13.91 23.01
CA ASN A 32 34.79 14.47 24.37
C ASN A 32 33.37 14.45 24.95
N ASP A 33 33.33 14.24 26.26
CA ASP A 33 32.29 14.60 27.22
C ASP A 33 31.16 13.59 27.48
N THR A 34 31.52 12.53 28.20
CA THR A 34 30.65 11.71 29.03
C THR A 34 30.37 12.43 30.35
N GLU A 35 29.25 13.15 30.44
CA GLU A 35 28.70 13.64 31.71
C GLU A 35 27.55 12.74 32.19
N LYS A 36 27.69 12.28 33.44
CA LYS A 36 26.85 11.33 34.15
C LYS A 36 25.43 11.87 34.32
N ASN A 37 24.44 11.23 33.71
CA ASN A 37 23.04 11.47 34.05
C ASN A 37 22.44 10.19 34.65
N GLN A 38 22.23 10.23 35.96
CA GLN A 38 21.66 9.16 36.77
C GLN A 38 20.14 9.09 36.62
N ASP A 39 19.65 7.90 36.32
CA ASP A 39 18.39 7.30 36.78
C ASP A 39 17.10 8.14 36.68
N ASN A 40 16.66 8.42 35.46
CA ASN A 40 15.23 8.50 35.18
C ASN A 40 14.90 7.50 34.05
N PRO A 41 13.94 6.57 34.26
CA PRO A 41 13.50 5.71 33.17
C PRO A 41 12.98 6.61 32.04
N PRO A 42 13.39 6.37 30.78
CA PRO A 42 12.99 7.20 29.67
C PRO A 42 11.46 7.27 29.61
N ARG A 43 10.92 8.50 29.66
CA ARG A 43 9.48 8.72 29.46
C ARG A 43 9.12 8.20 28.08
N LEU A 44 8.27 7.18 28.06
CA LEU A 44 7.67 6.67 26.83
C LEU A 44 6.94 7.80 26.11
N THR A 45 7.19 7.91 24.82
CA THR A 45 6.40 8.80 23.96
C THR A 45 4.94 8.33 23.95
N ARG A 46 4.01 9.25 23.67
CA ARG A 46 2.58 8.92 23.55
C ARG A 46 2.35 7.77 22.56
N HIS A 47 3.11 7.73 21.47
CA HIS A 47 3.07 6.65 20.49
C HIS A 47 3.53 5.30 21.08
N GLN A 48 4.64 5.26 21.83
CA GLN A 48 5.11 4.03 22.49
C GLN A 48 4.14 3.52 23.56
N ALA A 49 3.46 4.41 24.28
CA ALA A 49 2.42 4.03 25.23
C ALA A 49 1.20 3.41 24.52
N THR A 50 0.77 3.98 23.39
CA THR A 50 -0.30 3.42 22.56
C THR A 50 0.08 2.07 21.95
N MET A 51 1.30 1.92 21.46
CA MET A 51 1.81 0.66 20.92
C MET A 51 1.87 -0.44 21.98
N MET A 52 2.25 -0.13 23.23
CA MET A 52 2.20 -1.10 24.32
C MET A 52 0.79 -1.51 24.73
N GLN A 53 -0.16 -0.58 24.76
CA GLN A 53 -1.56 -0.91 25.02
C GLN A 53 -2.14 -1.81 23.91
N PHE A 54 -1.77 -1.55 22.66
CA PHE A 54 -2.15 -2.38 21.53
C PHE A 54 -1.49 -3.78 21.60
N ALA A 55 -0.19 -3.86 21.86
CA ALA A 55 0.56 -5.11 22.02
C ALA A 55 -0.05 -6.01 23.11
N ALA A 56 -0.33 -5.45 24.29
CA ALA A 56 -0.93 -6.17 25.40
C ALA A 56 -2.35 -6.67 25.06
N LYS A 57 -3.13 -5.87 24.34
CA LYS A 57 -4.48 -6.25 23.88
C LYS A 57 -4.46 -7.38 22.84
N MET A 58 -3.36 -7.49 22.10
CA MET A 58 -3.12 -8.52 21.09
C MET A 58 -2.39 -9.76 21.64
N GLY A 59 -2.08 -9.80 22.94
CA GLY A 59 -1.48 -10.95 23.60
C GLY A 59 0.05 -11.04 23.48
N TYR A 60 0.74 -9.97 23.08
CA TYR A 60 2.20 -9.93 23.02
C TYR A 60 2.82 -9.55 24.37
N GLU A 61 3.97 -10.13 24.70
CA GLU A 61 4.66 -9.91 25.97
C GLU A 61 5.41 -8.57 26.01
N SER A 62 5.71 -7.98 24.85
CA SER A 62 6.37 -6.68 24.76
C SER A 62 6.09 -5.95 23.45
N ALA A 63 6.27 -4.62 23.44
CA ALA A 63 6.25 -3.82 22.22
C ALA A 63 7.35 -4.24 21.23
N GLN A 64 8.47 -4.78 21.72
CA GLN A 64 9.60 -5.21 20.90
C GLN A 64 9.33 -6.53 20.18
N GLU A 65 8.53 -7.42 20.77
CA GLU A 65 8.01 -8.63 20.12
C GLU A 65 7.02 -8.26 19.01
N LEU A 66 6.08 -7.35 19.31
CA LEU A 66 5.18 -6.78 18.31
C LEU A 66 5.96 -6.09 17.19
N GLU A 67 6.97 -5.28 17.49
CA GLU A 67 7.83 -4.64 16.50
C GLU A 67 8.62 -5.66 15.68
N THR A 68 9.09 -6.76 16.27
CA THR A 68 9.84 -7.80 15.53
C THR A 68 8.93 -8.59 14.58
N GLU A 69 7.68 -8.87 14.98
CA GLU A 69 6.66 -9.42 14.09
C GLU A 69 6.24 -8.42 12.99
N MET A 70 5.98 -7.17 13.37
CA MET A 70 5.57 -6.09 12.47
C MET A 70 6.71 -5.58 11.58
N ALA A 71 7.97 -5.83 11.91
CA ALA A 71 9.15 -5.38 11.15
C ALA A 71 9.29 -6.12 9.81
N SER A 72 8.52 -7.18 9.55
CA SER A 72 8.49 -7.77 8.22
C SER A 72 7.16 -8.48 7.87
N PRO A 73 6.08 -7.75 7.59
CA PRO A 73 4.80 -8.32 7.14
C PRO A 73 4.95 -9.09 5.83
N ARG A 74 5.89 -8.68 4.97
CA ARG A 74 6.30 -9.40 3.75
C ARG A 74 6.74 -10.84 4.03
N ASN A 75 7.30 -11.12 5.21
CA ASN A 75 7.74 -12.47 5.58
C ASN A 75 6.58 -13.31 6.13
N LEU A 76 5.56 -12.74 6.79
CA LEU A 76 4.47 -13.52 7.37
C LEU A 76 3.61 -14.18 6.28
N LEU A 77 3.13 -13.38 5.32
CA LEU A 77 2.37 -13.90 4.18
C LEU A 77 3.21 -14.85 3.33
N GLN A 78 4.45 -14.50 2.98
CA GLN A 78 5.30 -15.39 2.18
C GLN A 78 5.65 -16.70 2.91
N ARG A 79 5.80 -16.68 4.24
CA ARG A 79 6.01 -17.89 5.06
C ARG A 79 4.72 -18.72 5.14
N LYS A 80 3.55 -18.10 5.30
CA LYS A 80 2.25 -18.79 5.30
C LYS A 80 1.94 -19.38 3.92
N PHE A 81 2.12 -18.64 2.82
CA PHE A 81 2.00 -19.18 1.45
C PHE A 81 2.97 -20.32 1.17
N LYS A 82 4.24 -20.21 1.60
CA LYS A 82 5.18 -21.35 1.52
C LYS A 82 4.73 -22.55 2.37
N ARG A 83 3.99 -22.32 3.45
CA ARG A 83 3.40 -23.35 4.29
C ARG A 83 2.21 -24.01 3.58
N TYR A 84 1.26 -23.23 3.05
CA TYR A 84 0.13 -23.77 2.26
C TYR A 84 0.60 -24.55 1.03
N LYS A 85 1.62 -24.06 0.32
CA LYS A 85 2.20 -24.78 -0.83
C LYS A 85 2.91 -26.10 -0.45
N ARG A 86 3.23 -26.29 0.84
CA ARG A 86 3.86 -27.51 1.38
C ARG A 86 2.82 -28.54 1.83
N TYR A 87 1.61 -28.11 2.17
CA TYR A 87 0.46 -28.98 2.46
C TYR A 87 -0.40 -29.08 1.21
N GLY A 88 -0.07 -30.01 0.32
CA GLY A 88 -0.71 -30.19 -0.99
C GLY A 88 -2.20 -30.59 -0.98
N ASP A 89 -2.95 -30.23 0.06
CA ASP A 89 -4.37 -30.55 0.25
C ASP A 89 -5.12 -29.54 1.15
N THR A 90 -4.56 -28.34 1.41
CA THR A 90 -5.34 -27.34 2.16
C THR A 90 -6.38 -26.73 1.23
N SER A 91 -7.67 -26.85 1.56
CA SER A 91 -8.73 -26.24 0.75
C SER A 91 -8.60 -24.71 0.75
N ILE A 92 -8.96 -24.08 -0.36
CA ILE A 92 -8.99 -22.61 -0.48
C ILE A 92 -9.86 -21.98 0.61
N ASP A 93 -10.91 -22.67 1.06
CA ASP A 93 -11.81 -22.17 2.10
C ASP A 93 -11.10 -22.03 3.47
N VAL A 94 -10.17 -22.94 3.79
CA VAL A 94 -9.33 -22.82 4.99
C VAL A 94 -8.37 -21.64 4.87
N ILE A 95 -7.76 -21.45 3.69
CA ILE A 95 -6.86 -20.30 3.43
C ILE A 95 -7.62 -18.97 3.57
N VAL A 96 -8.81 -18.89 2.96
CA VAL A 96 -9.68 -17.71 3.05
C VAL A 96 -10.06 -17.43 4.50
N GLN A 97 -10.47 -18.47 5.25
CA GLN A 97 -10.86 -18.31 6.64
C GLN A 97 -9.69 -17.83 7.51
N ASP A 98 -8.50 -18.41 7.34
CA ASP A 98 -7.29 -17.98 8.04
C ASP A 98 -6.97 -16.52 7.72
N MET A 99 -7.03 -16.13 6.44
CA MET A 99 -6.86 -14.73 6.02
C MET A 99 -7.88 -13.79 6.67
N LEU A 100 -9.15 -14.18 6.76
CA LEU A 100 -10.18 -13.36 7.41
C LEU A 100 -9.97 -13.23 8.92
N GLN A 101 -9.37 -14.24 9.57
CA GLN A 101 -9.11 -14.24 11.01
C GLN A 101 -7.82 -13.51 11.38
N ASP A 102 -6.81 -13.54 10.50
CA ASP A 102 -5.50 -12.96 10.75
C ASP A 102 -5.48 -11.42 10.65
N TYR A 103 -6.43 -10.83 9.92
CA TYR A 103 -6.47 -9.38 9.67
C TYR A 103 -7.59 -8.73 10.46
N ASN A 104 -7.29 -7.62 11.14
CA ASN A 104 -8.31 -6.83 11.84
C ASN A 104 -9.27 -6.13 10.88
N PHE A 105 -8.83 -5.86 9.65
CA PHE A 105 -9.62 -5.25 8.59
C PHE A 105 -8.99 -5.57 7.22
N ILE A 106 -9.82 -5.80 6.20
CA ILE A 106 -9.40 -6.02 4.81
C ILE A 106 -10.17 -5.03 3.94
N ALA A 107 -9.45 -4.10 3.31
CA ALA A 107 -10.04 -3.14 2.38
C ALA A 107 -10.29 -3.78 1.00
N VAL A 108 -11.33 -3.33 0.30
CA VAL A 108 -11.67 -3.74 -1.07
C VAL A 108 -11.50 -2.54 -2.00
N MET A 109 -10.64 -2.66 -3.01
CA MET A 109 -10.28 -1.55 -3.90
C MET A 109 -11.46 -1.00 -4.71
N GLU A 110 -12.35 -1.89 -5.16
CA GLU A 110 -13.57 -1.57 -5.91
C GLU A 110 -14.61 -0.84 -5.04
N ARG A 111 -14.45 -0.93 -3.71
CA ARG A 111 -15.25 -0.26 -2.67
C ARG A 111 -14.34 0.55 -1.76
N MET A 112 -13.36 1.25 -2.34
CA MET A 112 -12.33 1.98 -1.60
C MET A 112 -12.94 2.99 -0.62
N ASP A 113 -13.92 3.77 -1.06
CA ASP A 113 -14.56 4.80 -0.22
C ASP A 113 -15.25 4.17 0.99
N GLU A 114 -16.00 3.07 0.79
CA GLU A 114 -16.63 2.33 1.89
C GLU A 114 -15.57 1.73 2.83
N SER A 115 -14.50 1.19 2.26
CA SER A 115 -13.39 0.62 3.03
C SER A 115 -12.71 1.68 3.90
N LEU A 116 -12.50 2.88 3.37
CA LEU A 116 -11.89 3.99 4.11
C LEU A 116 -12.81 4.51 5.23
N VAL A 117 -14.11 4.63 4.98
CA VAL A 117 -15.08 5.04 6.01
C VAL A 117 -15.19 3.99 7.12
N VAL A 118 -15.22 2.69 6.77
CA VAL A 118 -15.14 1.61 7.78
C VAL A 118 -13.84 1.72 8.58
N PHE A 119 -12.71 1.93 7.90
CA PHE A 119 -11.41 2.12 8.55
C PHE A 119 -11.44 3.32 9.51
N GLN A 120 -12.00 4.46 9.09
CA GLN A 120 -12.20 5.63 9.92
C GLN A 120 -13.00 5.32 11.20
N MET A 121 -14.13 4.62 11.05
CA MET A 121 -15.00 4.28 12.18
C MET A 121 -14.36 3.29 13.14
N LEU A 122 -13.66 2.27 12.63
CA LEU A 122 -12.98 1.26 13.45
C LEU A 122 -11.84 1.84 14.29
N PHE A 123 -11.08 2.78 13.71
CA PHE A 123 -9.87 3.33 14.34
C PHE A 123 -10.06 4.73 14.94
N GLY A 124 -11.26 5.31 14.82
CA GLY A 124 -11.56 6.64 15.35
C GLY A 124 -10.79 7.75 14.65
N LEU A 125 -10.56 7.62 13.35
CA LEU A 125 -9.85 8.62 12.56
C LEU A 125 -10.75 9.81 12.24
N SER A 126 -10.15 10.97 12.05
CA SER A 126 -10.82 12.12 11.44
C SER A 126 -11.08 11.87 9.96
N THR A 127 -12.06 12.57 9.40
CA THR A 127 -12.37 12.47 7.96
C THR A 127 -11.17 12.90 7.12
N GLN A 128 -10.44 13.94 7.55
CA GLN A 128 -9.23 14.43 6.88
C GLN A 128 -8.14 13.36 6.71
N GLU A 129 -7.95 12.50 7.71
CA GLU A 129 -6.90 11.46 7.69
C GLU A 129 -7.12 10.35 6.66
N ILE A 130 -8.36 10.18 6.18
CA ILE A 130 -8.71 9.17 5.17
C ILE A 130 -8.97 9.77 3.79
N LEU A 131 -8.86 11.09 3.62
CA LEU A 131 -9.00 11.72 2.32
C LEU A 131 -7.83 11.38 1.41
N TYR A 132 -8.12 11.34 0.11
CA TYR A 132 -7.14 11.07 -0.92
C TYR A 132 -7.40 11.95 -2.13
N THR A 133 -6.34 12.19 -2.91
CA THR A 133 -6.43 12.80 -4.24
C THR A 133 -6.06 11.76 -5.29
N LYS A 134 -6.62 11.91 -6.49
CA LYS A 134 -6.25 11.05 -7.61
C LYS A 134 -4.86 11.42 -8.11
N ALA A 135 -3.85 10.67 -7.68
CA ALA A 135 -2.47 10.94 -8.06
C ALA A 135 -2.17 10.68 -9.56
N ARG A 136 -2.91 9.76 -10.20
CA ARG A 136 -2.66 9.33 -11.59
C ARG A 136 -3.95 9.04 -12.33
N SER A 137 -4.04 9.49 -13.57
CA SER A 137 -5.15 9.20 -14.48
C SER A 137 -4.62 8.84 -15.87
N SER A 138 -5.37 8.05 -16.61
CA SER A 138 -5.09 7.86 -18.02
C SER A 138 -5.10 9.21 -18.75
N GLY A 139 -4.18 9.37 -19.70
CA GLY A 139 -3.96 10.64 -20.37
C GLY A 139 -2.94 11.58 -19.71
N THR A 140 -2.33 11.17 -18.60
CA THR A 140 -1.27 11.93 -17.90
C THR A 140 0.08 11.22 -17.99
N PHE A 141 1.12 11.80 -17.41
CA PHE A 141 2.45 11.20 -17.33
C PHE A 141 2.75 10.75 -15.89
N SER A 142 3.25 9.52 -15.75
CA SER A 142 3.74 8.95 -14.49
C SER A 142 5.27 8.91 -14.47
N ASN A 143 5.87 8.71 -13.29
CA ASN A 143 7.27 8.28 -13.21
C ASN A 143 7.51 7.01 -14.04
N GLY A 144 8.55 7.03 -14.86
CA GLY A 144 9.01 5.85 -15.57
C GLY A 144 10.01 5.02 -14.78
N PRO A 145 10.35 3.82 -15.28
CA PRO A 145 11.17 2.84 -14.57
C PRO A 145 12.67 3.20 -14.53
N SER A 146 13.12 4.21 -15.27
CA SER A 146 14.54 4.57 -15.39
C SER A 146 14.76 6.08 -15.39
N VAL A 147 16.01 6.47 -15.08
CA VAL A 147 16.46 7.87 -15.11
C VAL A 147 16.35 8.47 -16.51
N ASP A 148 16.64 7.67 -17.55
CA ASP A 148 16.59 8.10 -18.96
C ASP A 148 15.17 8.21 -19.51
N ARG A 149 14.19 7.62 -18.82
CA ARG A 149 12.76 7.72 -19.14
C ARG A 149 12.01 8.12 -17.88
N PRO A 150 12.24 9.34 -17.37
CA PRO A 150 11.72 9.72 -16.07
C PRO A 150 10.19 9.85 -16.07
N CYS A 151 9.59 10.01 -17.26
CA CYS A 151 8.17 10.22 -17.45
C CYS A 151 7.63 9.31 -18.55
N VAL A 152 6.56 8.58 -18.25
CA VAL A 152 5.87 7.65 -19.17
C VAL A 152 4.40 8.03 -19.24
N TYR A 153 3.87 8.14 -20.46
CA TYR A 153 2.47 8.45 -20.69
C TYR A 153 1.58 7.25 -20.27
N ILE A 154 0.57 7.52 -19.45
CA ILE A 154 -0.37 6.52 -18.96
C ILE A 154 -1.48 6.35 -19.99
N LEU A 155 -1.46 5.25 -20.72
CA LEU A 155 -2.52 4.91 -21.65
C LEU A 155 -3.81 4.55 -20.89
N LYS A 156 -4.96 4.91 -21.47
CA LYS A 156 -6.24 4.40 -21.00
C LYS A 156 -6.24 2.88 -21.20
N PRO A 157 -6.54 2.07 -20.16
CA PRO A 157 -6.63 0.64 -20.34
C PRO A 157 -7.73 0.34 -21.36
N SER A 158 -7.41 -0.55 -22.30
CA SER A 158 -8.33 -1.03 -23.33
C SER A 158 -8.15 -2.53 -23.49
N LEU A 159 -9.24 -3.27 -23.54
CA LEU A 159 -9.19 -4.70 -23.84
C LEU A 159 -9.31 -4.90 -25.35
N THR A 160 -8.41 -5.72 -25.90
CA THR A 160 -8.56 -6.20 -27.28
C THR A 160 -9.65 -7.29 -27.31
N PRO A 161 -10.27 -7.56 -28.47
CA PRO A 161 -11.24 -8.66 -28.59
C PRO A 161 -10.68 -9.99 -28.08
N GLY A 162 -9.44 -10.35 -28.44
CA GLY A 162 -8.81 -11.58 -27.95
C GLY A 162 -8.58 -11.62 -26.44
N MET A 163 -8.35 -10.47 -25.78
CA MET A 163 -8.28 -10.42 -24.31
C MET A 163 -9.67 -10.62 -23.67
N GLN A 164 -10.72 -10.05 -24.28
CA GLN A 164 -12.10 -10.25 -23.81
C GLN A 164 -12.51 -11.72 -23.94
N ASP A 165 -12.21 -12.34 -25.09
CA ASP A 165 -12.47 -13.76 -25.33
C ASP A 165 -11.72 -14.63 -24.32
N TYR A 166 -10.46 -14.30 -24.04
CA TYR A 166 -9.66 -15.02 -23.03
C TYR A 166 -10.25 -14.88 -21.63
N PHE A 167 -10.62 -13.66 -21.19
CA PHE A 167 -11.23 -13.46 -19.87
C PHE A 167 -12.63 -14.09 -19.74
N ALA A 168 -13.33 -14.31 -20.86
CA ALA A 168 -14.59 -15.05 -20.88
C ALA A 168 -14.40 -16.58 -20.88
N SER A 169 -13.19 -17.07 -21.19
CA SER A 169 -12.90 -18.49 -21.37
C SER A 169 -12.96 -19.30 -20.06
N PRO A 170 -13.25 -20.61 -20.14
CA PRO A 170 -13.17 -21.49 -18.96
C PRO A 170 -11.78 -21.52 -18.33
N GLU A 171 -10.72 -21.45 -19.14
CA GLU A 171 -9.33 -21.47 -18.67
C GLU A 171 -9.02 -20.29 -17.74
N TRP A 172 -9.43 -19.08 -18.12
CA TRP A 172 -9.25 -17.91 -17.25
C TRP A 172 -10.11 -17.98 -16.00
N LYS A 173 -11.38 -18.41 -16.12
CA LYS A 173 -12.28 -18.54 -14.97
C LYS A 173 -11.76 -19.55 -13.96
N GLU A 174 -11.21 -20.67 -14.41
CA GLU A 174 -10.56 -21.65 -13.53
C GLU A 174 -9.32 -21.04 -12.85
N LEU A 175 -8.48 -20.33 -13.61
CA LEU A 175 -7.29 -19.66 -13.07
C LEU A 175 -7.63 -18.58 -12.02
N ALA A 176 -8.70 -17.82 -12.24
CA ALA A 176 -9.11 -16.71 -11.37
C ALA A 176 -10.05 -17.14 -10.23
N ALA A 177 -10.56 -18.38 -10.23
CA ALA A 177 -11.59 -18.83 -9.29
C ALA A 177 -11.18 -18.67 -7.82
N GLU A 178 -9.90 -18.91 -7.49
CA GLU A 178 -9.40 -18.78 -6.12
C GLU A 178 -9.32 -17.31 -5.68
N ASP A 179 -8.79 -16.44 -6.55
CA ASP A 179 -8.75 -14.99 -6.29
C ASP A 179 -10.15 -14.41 -6.16
N GLU A 180 -11.09 -14.87 -7.00
CA GLU A 180 -12.50 -14.47 -6.92
C GLU A 180 -13.14 -14.88 -5.59
N ARG A 181 -12.84 -16.08 -5.08
CA ARG A 181 -13.33 -16.51 -3.75
C ARG A 181 -12.78 -15.61 -2.63
N ILE A 182 -11.49 -15.29 -2.66
CA ILE A 182 -10.89 -14.36 -1.68
C ILE A 182 -11.55 -12.99 -1.77
N PHE A 183 -11.74 -12.47 -2.99
CA PHE A 183 -12.39 -11.19 -3.24
C PHE A 183 -13.84 -11.17 -2.71
N GLN A 184 -14.62 -12.21 -3.01
CA GLN A 184 -16.01 -12.34 -2.52
C GLN A 184 -16.06 -12.42 -0.99
N ALA A 185 -15.14 -13.17 -0.38
CA ALA A 185 -15.04 -13.28 1.07
C ALA A 185 -14.67 -11.93 1.73
N ALA A 186 -13.75 -11.16 1.13
CA ALA A 186 -13.40 -9.82 1.59
C ALA A 186 -14.58 -8.83 1.48
N ASN A 187 -15.33 -8.86 0.38
CA ASN A 187 -16.56 -8.07 0.21
C ASN A 187 -17.60 -8.40 1.29
N ALA A 188 -17.88 -9.69 1.49
CA ALA A 188 -18.83 -10.11 2.53
C ALA A 188 -18.34 -9.75 3.94
N SER A 189 -17.03 -9.72 4.16
CA SER A 189 -16.44 -9.24 5.43
C SER A 189 -16.65 -7.75 5.63
N LEU A 190 -16.46 -6.94 4.58
CA LEU A 190 -16.73 -5.50 4.60
C LEU A 190 -18.21 -5.23 4.93
N ASP A 191 -19.15 -5.93 4.28
CA ASP A 191 -20.58 -5.79 4.54
C ASP A 191 -20.92 -6.12 6.00
N ARG A 192 -20.45 -7.27 6.52
CA ARG A 192 -20.65 -7.63 7.94
C ARG A 192 -20.07 -6.60 8.90
N THR A 193 -19.00 -5.90 8.51
CA THR A 193 -18.38 -4.86 9.33
C THR A 193 -19.22 -3.59 9.32
N ILE A 194 -19.67 -3.13 8.16
CA ILE A 194 -20.66 -2.03 8.03
C ILE A 194 -21.90 -2.35 8.87
N ASP A 195 -22.33 -3.60 8.80
CA ASP A 195 -23.48 -4.10 9.52
C ASP A 195 -23.33 -3.98 11.04
N ALA A 196 -22.17 -4.37 11.56
CA ALA A 196 -21.82 -4.31 12.96
C ALA A 196 -21.59 -2.88 13.48
N LEU A 197 -21.09 -1.98 12.63
CA LEU A 197 -20.93 -0.55 12.94
C LEU A 197 -22.28 0.20 12.97
N GLY A 198 -23.31 -0.37 12.32
CA GLY A 198 -24.63 0.22 12.17
C GLY A 198 -24.75 1.04 10.87
N ARG A 199 -25.70 0.64 10.01
CA ARG A 199 -25.84 1.17 8.64
C ARG A 199 -26.13 2.67 8.64
N ASP A 200 -27.02 3.14 9.51
CA ASP A 200 -27.35 4.57 9.57
C ASP A 200 -26.14 5.43 9.99
N ALA A 201 -25.31 4.93 10.91
CA ALA A 201 -24.09 5.60 11.34
C ALA A 201 -23.02 5.60 10.23
N PHE A 202 -22.87 4.46 9.54
CA PHE A 202 -22.00 4.34 8.38
C PHE A 202 -22.44 5.28 7.25
N ASP A 203 -23.71 5.30 6.89
CA ASP A 203 -24.25 6.15 5.81
C ASP A 203 -24.09 7.63 6.13
N ALA A 204 -24.24 8.02 7.40
CA ALA A 204 -23.95 9.38 7.83
C ALA A 204 -22.48 9.74 7.63
N LYS A 205 -21.55 8.85 8.01
CA LYS A 205 -20.11 9.04 7.81
C LYS A 205 -19.72 9.00 6.34
N MET A 206 -20.36 8.17 5.53
CA MET A 206 -20.15 8.12 4.08
C MET A 206 -20.53 9.45 3.41
N ARG A 207 -21.68 10.05 3.78
CA ARG A 207 -22.06 11.37 3.26
C ARG A 207 -21.08 12.47 3.64
N GLU A 208 -20.61 12.46 4.90
CA GLU A 208 -19.58 13.39 5.39
C GLU A 208 -18.28 13.23 4.58
N PHE A 209 -17.80 11.99 4.44
CA PHE A 209 -16.61 11.66 3.68
C PHE A 209 -16.71 12.08 2.22
N GLN A 210 -17.84 11.78 1.54
CA GLN A 210 -18.04 12.15 0.14
C GLN A 210 -18.06 13.67 -0.06
N ALA A 211 -18.70 14.42 0.83
CA ALA A 211 -18.68 15.89 0.78
C ALA A 211 -17.27 16.44 0.95
N ALA A 212 -16.52 15.91 1.92
CA ALA A 212 -15.13 16.29 2.16
C ALA A 212 -14.22 15.92 0.97
N LEU A 213 -14.42 14.75 0.36
CA LEU A 213 -13.68 14.29 -0.80
C LEU A 213 -13.92 15.16 -2.03
N VAL A 214 -15.15 15.61 -2.28
CA VAL A 214 -15.46 16.57 -3.35
C VAL A 214 -14.71 17.88 -3.13
N LEU A 215 -14.71 18.41 -1.90
CA LEU A 215 -13.98 19.63 -1.57
C LEU A 215 -12.47 19.46 -1.77
N ALA A 216 -11.91 18.36 -1.27
CA ALA A 216 -10.50 18.01 -1.43
C ALA A 216 -10.11 17.92 -2.91
N GLN A 217 -10.95 17.27 -3.73
CA GLN A 217 -10.73 17.19 -5.18
C GLN A 217 -10.75 18.59 -5.80
N GLN A 218 -11.75 19.43 -5.51
CA GLN A 218 -11.86 20.77 -6.09
C GLN A 218 -10.69 21.69 -5.70
N GLN A 219 -10.22 21.62 -4.44
CA GLN A 219 -9.17 22.51 -3.95
C GLN A 219 -7.76 22.03 -4.32
N CYS A 220 -7.57 20.71 -4.41
CA CYS A 220 -6.27 20.11 -4.72
C CYS A 220 -6.08 19.81 -6.20
N GLU A 221 -7.14 19.73 -7.01
CA GLU A 221 -7.02 19.53 -8.45
C GLU A 221 -6.18 20.66 -9.09
N GLY A 222 -5.21 20.27 -9.93
CA GLY A 222 -4.26 21.20 -10.55
C GLY A 222 -3.11 21.67 -9.64
N ARG A 223 -3.23 21.55 -8.31
CA ARG A 223 -2.10 21.68 -7.39
C ARG A 223 -1.29 20.39 -7.28
N VAL A 224 -1.90 19.27 -7.67
CA VAL A 224 -1.28 17.96 -7.67
C VAL A 224 -0.07 17.96 -8.60
N HIS A 225 1.11 18.18 -8.04
CA HIS A 225 2.37 18.16 -8.78
C HIS A 225 2.91 16.75 -8.74
N GLY A 226 2.41 15.93 -9.67
CA GLY A 226 3.02 14.66 -10.00
C GLY A 226 4.50 14.82 -10.40
N MET A 227 5.22 13.70 -10.51
CA MET A 227 6.65 13.75 -10.87
C MET A 227 6.92 14.27 -12.29
N CYS A 228 5.87 14.39 -13.11
CA CYS A 228 5.90 14.75 -14.52
C CYS A 228 4.83 15.81 -14.79
N ASN A 229 5.14 16.80 -15.61
CA ASN A 229 4.15 17.77 -16.06
C ASN A 229 3.34 17.22 -17.25
N ALA A 230 2.33 17.99 -17.69
CA ALA A 230 1.45 17.62 -18.81
C ALA A 230 2.17 17.41 -20.15
N ARG A 231 3.44 17.84 -20.28
CA ARG A 231 4.28 17.63 -21.48
C ARG A 231 5.19 16.41 -21.37
N GLY A 232 5.13 15.67 -20.25
CA GLY A 232 6.01 14.53 -20.00
C GLY A 232 7.43 14.92 -19.60
N ASN A 233 7.66 16.17 -19.19
CA ASN A 233 8.94 16.57 -18.62
C ASN A 233 8.93 16.36 -17.11
N PRO A 234 10.05 15.89 -16.52
CA PRO A 234 10.15 15.76 -15.08
C PRO A 234 10.05 17.13 -14.39
N ILE A 235 9.32 17.20 -13.28
CA ILE A 235 9.26 18.42 -12.47
C ILE A 235 10.46 18.43 -11.50
N PRO A 236 11.27 19.51 -11.46
CA PRO A 236 12.31 19.65 -10.44
C PRO A 236 11.66 19.73 -9.05
N PHE A 237 12.31 19.17 -8.01
CA PHE A 237 11.83 19.12 -6.60
C PHE A 237 10.81 18.01 -6.23
N ARG A 238 10.94 16.84 -6.84
CA ARG A 238 10.19 15.59 -6.55
C ARG A 238 10.00 15.22 -5.07
N LYS A 239 10.92 15.61 -4.18
CA LYS A 239 10.93 15.18 -2.77
C LYS A 239 9.98 15.96 -1.85
N ARG A 240 9.45 17.10 -2.30
CA ARG A 240 8.65 17.98 -1.43
C ARG A 240 7.16 17.66 -1.43
N THR A 241 6.66 17.03 -2.49
CA THR A 241 5.21 16.82 -2.67
C THR A 241 4.78 15.38 -2.43
N CYS A 242 5.65 14.38 -2.57
CA CYS A 242 5.30 12.96 -2.42
C CYS A 242 6.11 12.26 -1.33
N TYR A 243 5.54 11.24 -0.68
CA TYR A 243 6.23 10.46 0.35
C TYR A 243 7.36 9.59 -0.25
N ILE A 244 7.04 8.71 -1.20
CA ILE A 244 7.99 7.73 -1.74
C ILE A 244 7.61 7.37 -3.19
N TRP A 245 8.53 7.44 -4.15
CA TRP A 245 8.36 6.94 -5.55
C TRP A 245 7.04 7.33 -6.26
N ALA A 246 6.57 8.55 -6.02
CA ALA A 246 5.26 9.09 -6.48
C ALA A 246 4.01 8.47 -5.83
N GLU A 247 4.14 7.97 -4.60
CA GLU A 247 3.06 7.58 -3.71
C GLU A 247 2.80 8.71 -2.69
N GLY A 248 1.52 8.90 -2.34
CA GLY A 248 1.07 9.95 -1.41
C GLY A 248 1.52 11.36 -1.82
N CYS A 249 1.44 11.65 -3.12
CA CYS A 249 1.68 13.01 -3.61
C CYS A 249 0.59 13.96 -3.11
N ASP A 250 1.01 15.20 -2.87
CA ASP A 250 0.17 16.35 -2.52
C ASP A 250 -0.59 16.18 -1.20
N HIS A 251 -0.02 15.39 -0.30
CA HIS A 251 -0.42 15.28 1.10
C HIS A 251 -0.47 16.66 1.79
N GLN A 252 0.40 17.60 1.39
CA GLN A 252 0.37 18.97 1.89
C GLN A 252 -0.95 19.68 1.57
N CYS A 253 -1.48 19.51 0.36
CA CYS A 253 -2.76 20.12 0.02
C CYS A 253 -3.89 19.57 0.89
N LEU A 254 -3.88 18.26 1.17
CA LEU A 254 -4.87 17.63 2.07
C LEU A 254 -4.74 18.13 3.52
N ASN A 255 -3.52 18.41 3.99
CA ASN A 255 -3.28 18.94 5.34
C ASN A 255 -3.78 20.38 5.51
N ASP A 256 -3.80 21.16 4.43
CA ASP A 256 -4.24 22.57 4.44
C ASP A 256 -5.76 22.73 4.34
N LEU A 257 -6.51 21.63 4.19
CA LEU A 257 -7.98 21.68 4.13
C LEU A 257 -8.55 21.90 5.53
N GLU A 258 -9.43 22.91 5.65
CA GLU A 258 -10.23 23.16 6.85
C GLU A 258 -11.64 22.60 6.63
N PHE A 259 -12.10 21.72 7.53
CA PHE A 259 -13.42 21.07 7.52
C PHE A 259 -14.28 21.50 8.72
#